data_AF-A0A835GZR5-F1
#
_entry.id   AF-A0A835GZR5-F1
#
_cell.length_a   1.000
_cell.length_b   1.000
_cell.length_c   1.000
_cell.angle_alpha   90.00
_cell.angle_beta   90.00
_cell.angle_gamma   90.00
#
_symmetry.space_group_name_H-M   'P 1'
#
loop_
_entity.id
_entity.type
_entity.pdbx_description
1 polymer ?
#
loop_
_entity_poly.entity_id
_entity_poly.type
_entity_poly.pdbx_seq_one_letter_code
_entity_poly.pdbx_strand_id
1 'polypeptide(L)'
;MDFKNIPKGSVGAMSALVKVRIIGGIGLYAASNSLYNVEGGCRAIVFNHLVGVKDKVYPEGTHFMISWFDRPIIYDVRAKANLVESTSGSRDLQMVKIGLRVLTRPEPDQLPTIYRTLGENYNERVLPSIIHETLKDVVAQYNASKLITQRKVVSREIRKILIERAANFNISLDDVSITNLTFGKEFTTAIEAKQIAAQEAERAKFVMEAEQDKKGVVIRA
;
A
#
# COMPACT_ATOMS: atom_id res chain seq x y z
N MET A 1 -7.75 -71.60 47.30
CA MET A 1 -8.11 -70.17 47.07
C MET A 1 -6.79 -69.44 47.12
N ASP A 2 -6.11 -69.34 45.98
CA ASP A 2 -4.69 -69.03 45.92
C ASP A 2 -4.46 -67.81 45.03
N PHE A 3 -4.59 -66.63 45.64
CA PHE A 3 -4.06 -65.39 45.09
C PHE A 3 -2.64 -65.21 45.60
N LYS A 4 -1.65 -65.75 44.87
CA LYS A 4 -0.24 -65.42 45.10
C LYS A 4 0.48 -65.25 43.77
N ASN A 5 1.19 -64.13 43.68
CA ASN A 5 2.09 -63.67 42.62
C ASN A 5 1.48 -62.99 41.40
N ILE A 6 1.12 -61.72 41.59
CA ILE A 6 1.29 -60.70 40.53
C ILE A 6 2.66 -60.05 40.76
N PRO A 7 3.58 -60.02 39.79
CA PRO A 7 4.91 -59.46 39.96
C PRO A 7 4.81 -57.94 40.15
N LYS A 8 5.14 -57.47 41.37
CA LYS A 8 5.23 -56.04 41.75
C LYS A 8 6.38 -55.27 41.07
N GLY A 9 7.06 -55.85 40.08
CA GLY A 9 8.14 -55.21 39.31
C GLY A 9 7.70 -54.49 38.02
N SER A 10 6.45 -54.69 37.56
CA SER A 10 5.98 -54.21 36.25
C SER A 10 5.41 -52.78 36.26
N VAL A 11 4.85 -52.33 37.38
CA VAL A 11 4.14 -51.04 37.47
C VAL A 11 5.10 -49.84 37.41
N GLY A 12 6.31 -49.98 37.96
CA GLY A 12 7.38 -48.97 37.86
C GLY A 12 7.97 -48.85 36.46
N ALA A 13 8.21 -49.98 35.79
CA ALA A 13 8.73 -50.01 34.42
C ALA A 13 7.69 -49.49 33.41
N MET A 14 6.41 -49.84 33.58
CA MET A 14 5.32 -49.34 32.75
C MET A 14 5.12 -47.82 32.90
N SER A 15 5.18 -47.30 34.12
CA SER A 15 5.06 -45.84 34.36
C SER A 15 6.27 -45.05 33.87
N ALA A 16 7.49 -45.63 33.95
CA ALA A 16 8.70 -45.05 33.36
C ALA A 16 8.62 -45.03 31.82
N LEU A 17 8.18 -46.12 31.19
CA LEU A 17 7.98 -46.20 29.73
C LEU A 17 6.92 -45.22 29.23
N VAL A 18 5.83 -45.02 29.97
CA VAL A 18 4.81 -44.03 29.63
C VAL A 18 5.37 -42.60 29.71
N LYS A 19 6.13 -42.27 30.76
CA LYS A 19 6.81 -40.96 30.87
C LYS A 19 7.79 -40.71 29.73
N VAL A 20 8.60 -41.70 29.37
CA VAL A 20 9.56 -41.59 28.26
C VAL A 20 8.84 -41.44 26.92
N ARG A 21 7.73 -42.15 26.69
CA ARG A 21 6.91 -42.00 25.47
C ARG A 21 6.24 -40.64 25.38
N ILE A 22 5.75 -40.09 26.49
CA ILE A 22 5.13 -38.77 26.51
C ILE A 22 6.19 -37.69 26.25
N ILE A 23 7.33 -37.73 26.96
CA ILE A 23 8.42 -36.77 26.77
C ILE A 23 9.02 -36.88 25.37
N GLY A 24 9.23 -38.11 24.88
CA GLY A 24 9.71 -38.38 23.53
C GLY A 24 8.72 -37.94 22.45
N GLY A 25 7.42 -38.18 22.65
CA GLY A 25 6.37 -37.74 21.72
C GLY A 25 6.22 -36.22 21.67
N ILE A 26 6.28 -35.53 22.82
CA ILE A 26 6.27 -34.06 22.89
C ILE A 26 7.53 -33.49 22.24
N GLY A 27 8.70 -34.08 22.50
CA GLY A 27 9.96 -33.65 21.89
C GLY A 27 9.98 -33.81 20.37
N LEU A 28 9.47 -34.93 19.85
CA LEU A 28 9.41 -35.18 18.40
C LEU A 28 8.40 -34.24 17.71
N TYR A 29 7.24 -34.01 18.33
CA TYR A 29 6.22 -33.10 17.83
C TYR A 29 6.68 -31.63 17.85
N ALA A 30 7.40 -31.24 18.91
CA ALA A 30 8.01 -29.93 18.99
C ALA A 30 9.08 -29.76 17.91
N ALA A 31 9.94 -30.77 17.70
CA ALA A 31 10.96 -30.73 16.66
C ALA A 31 10.35 -30.65 15.26
N SER A 32 9.29 -31.41 14.96
CA SER A 32 8.65 -31.38 13.64
C SER A 32 7.98 -30.03 13.34
N ASN A 33 7.39 -29.38 14.34
CA ASN A 33 6.72 -28.07 14.17
C ASN A 33 7.64 -26.86 14.41
N SER A 34 8.89 -27.09 14.79
CA SER A 34 9.84 -26.02 15.12
C SER A 34 10.42 -25.31 13.90
N LEU A 35 10.26 -25.86 12.70
CA LEU A 35 10.77 -25.25 11.48
C LEU A 35 9.66 -24.50 10.77
N TYR A 36 9.95 -23.26 10.38
CA TYR A 36 9.09 -22.49 9.48
C TYR A 36 9.94 -21.92 8.34
N ASN A 37 9.33 -21.82 7.16
CA ASN A 37 10.00 -21.31 5.98
C ASN A 37 9.46 -19.93 5.63
N VAL A 38 10.36 -19.01 5.31
CA VAL A 38 10.05 -17.68 4.81
C VAL A 38 10.37 -17.63 3.33
N GLU A 39 9.34 -17.45 2.50
CA GLU A 39 9.49 -17.35 1.05
C GLU A 39 10.27 -16.09 0.63
N GLY A 40 10.91 -16.15 -0.53
CA GLY A 40 11.66 -15.01 -1.07
C GLY A 40 10.77 -13.79 -1.28
N GLY A 41 11.23 -12.62 -0.85
CA GLY A 41 10.45 -11.38 -0.90
C GLY A 41 9.39 -11.23 0.20
N CYS A 42 9.37 -12.15 1.17
CA CYS A 42 8.68 -12.00 2.45
C CYS A 42 9.71 -11.87 3.57
N ARG A 43 9.30 -11.28 4.69
CA ARG A 43 10.07 -11.25 5.94
C ARG A 43 9.20 -11.64 7.10
N ALA A 44 9.77 -12.33 8.07
CA ALA A 44 9.04 -12.77 9.25
C ALA A 44 9.44 -11.96 10.49
N ILE A 45 8.43 -11.60 11.28
CA ILE A 45 8.60 -11.19 12.67
C ILE A 45 8.09 -12.33 13.56
N VAL A 46 8.66 -12.46 14.75
CA VAL A 46 8.26 -13.51 15.69
C VAL A 46 7.57 -12.87 16.88
N PHE A 47 6.32 -13.22 17.09
CA PHE A 47 5.55 -12.86 18.27
C PHE A 47 5.72 -13.94 19.34
N ASN A 48 6.25 -13.57 20.50
CA ASN A 48 6.36 -14.45 21.64
C ASN A 48 5.22 -14.21 22.63
N HIS A 49 4.54 -15.24 23.11
CA HIS A 49 3.41 -15.09 24.04
C HIS A 49 3.81 -14.51 25.42
N LEU A 50 5.07 -14.69 25.85
CA LEU A 50 5.56 -14.22 27.16
C LEU A 50 6.15 -12.81 27.10
N VAL A 51 6.91 -12.49 26.05
CA VAL A 51 7.68 -11.24 25.93
C VAL A 51 7.05 -10.25 24.92
N GLY A 52 6.17 -10.74 24.05
CA GLY A 52 5.58 -9.97 22.95
C GLY A 52 6.38 -10.05 21.66
N VAL A 53 6.25 -9.04 20.81
CA VAL A 53 6.90 -8.97 19.49
C VAL A 53 8.41 -8.80 19.66
N LYS A 54 9.22 -9.68 19.06
CA LYS A 54 10.68 -9.55 19.00
C LYS A 54 11.10 -8.50 17.97
N ASP A 55 12.13 -7.71 18.26
CA ASP A 55 12.67 -6.68 17.34
C ASP A 55 13.47 -7.25 16.17
N LYS A 56 13.82 -8.55 16.22
CA LYS A 56 14.59 -9.19 15.16
C LYS A 56 13.69 -9.54 13.98
N VAL A 57 14.05 -9.04 12.81
CA VAL A 57 13.43 -9.40 11.54
C VAL A 57 14.19 -10.56 10.91
N TYR A 58 13.48 -11.61 10.54
CA TYR A 58 14.05 -12.79 9.90
C TYR A 58 13.91 -12.65 8.37
N PRO A 59 15.03 -12.72 7.63
CA PRO A 59 15.00 -12.70 6.16
C PRO A 59 14.45 -14.01 5.60
N GLU A 60 14.35 -14.11 4.28
CA GLU A 60 14.01 -15.36 3.58
C GLU A 60 14.89 -16.55 4.01
N GLY A 61 14.29 -17.75 4.01
CA GLY A 61 14.94 -18.99 4.43
C GLY A 61 14.20 -19.74 5.53
N THR A 62 14.74 -20.90 5.90
CA THR A 62 14.19 -21.76 6.95
C THR A 62 14.75 -21.34 8.31
N HIS A 63 13.85 -21.01 9.23
CA HIS A 63 14.20 -20.56 10.58
C HIS A 63 13.59 -21.50 11.62
N PHE A 64 14.24 -21.53 12.79
CA PHE A 64 13.79 -22.32 13.94
C PHE A 64 12.96 -21.45 14.89
N MET A 65 11.83 -21.98 15.33
CA MET A 65 10.94 -21.38 16.33
C MET A 65 10.49 -22.42 17.35
N ILE A 66 10.10 -21.96 18.53
CA ILE A 66 9.49 -22.81 19.55
C ILE A 66 7.97 -22.63 19.46
N SER A 67 7.26 -23.53 18.77
CA SER A 67 5.85 -23.33 18.40
C SER A 67 4.88 -23.06 19.55
N TRP A 68 5.24 -23.40 20.79
CA TRP A 68 4.40 -23.16 21.96
C TRP A 68 4.40 -21.70 22.43
N PHE A 69 5.50 -21.00 22.20
CA PHE A 69 5.67 -19.61 22.67
C PHE A 69 5.81 -18.64 21.50
N ASP A 70 6.40 -19.07 20.39
CA ASP A 70 6.70 -18.25 19.23
C ASP A 70 5.67 -18.50 18.11
N ARG A 71 5.07 -17.41 17.62
CA ARG A 71 4.23 -17.39 16.42
C ARG A 71 4.89 -16.50 15.36
N PRO A 72 5.27 -17.05 14.20
CA PRO A 72 5.85 -16.28 13.12
C PRO A 72 4.71 -15.56 12.36
N ILE A 73 4.93 -14.29 12.05
CA ILE A 73 4.02 -13.45 11.28
C ILE A 73 4.79 -13.03 10.04
N ILE A 74 4.32 -13.49 8.90
CA ILE A 74 5.01 -13.31 7.62
C ILE A 74 4.42 -12.08 6.93
N TYR A 75 5.28 -11.11 6.66
CA TYR A 75 4.99 -9.90 5.92
C TYR A 75 5.52 -9.99 4.51
N ASP A 76 4.69 -9.59 3.55
CA ASP A 76 5.13 -9.36 2.18
C ASP A 76 5.76 -7.97 2.09
N VAL A 77 7.06 -7.93 1.73
CA VAL A 77 7.82 -6.68 1.60
C VAL A 77 7.88 -6.17 0.15
N ARG A 78 7.14 -6.81 -0.77
CA ARG A 78 7.07 -6.38 -2.17
C ARG A 78 6.16 -5.16 -2.32
N ALA A 79 6.43 -4.39 -3.37
CA ALA A 79 5.61 -3.25 -3.73
C ALA A 79 4.19 -3.70 -4.11
N LYS A 80 3.19 -3.18 -3.39
CA LYS A 80 1.77 -3.39 -3.68
C LYS A 80 1.13 -2.10 -4.14
N ALA A 81 0.28 -2.23 -5.15
CA ALA A 81 -0.46 -1.09 -5.67
C ALA A 81 -1.76 -0.91 -4.90
N ASN A 82 -1.97 0.30 -4.38
CA ASN A 82 -3.20 0.72 -3.74
C ASN A 82 -3.82 1.85 -4.58
N LEU A 83 -5.09 1.67 -4.97
CA LEU A 83 -5.88 2.72 -5.61
C LEU A 83 -6.78 3.36 -4.57
N VAL A 84 -6.65 4.67 -4.43
CA VAL A 84 -7.47 5.47 -3.52
C VAL A 84 -8.11 6.59 -4.32
N GLU A 85 -9.41 6.74 -4.19
CA GLU A 85 -10.14 7.87 -4.74
C GLU A 85 -10.51 8.85 -3.63
N SER A 86 -10.44 10.14 -3.95
CA SER A 86 -10.87 11.21 -3.05
C SER A 86 -11.52 12.33 -3.84
N THR A 87 -12.49 12.98 -3.21
CA THR A 87 -13.15 14.17 -3.75
C THR A 87 -12.68 15.37 -2.94
N SER A 88 -12.11 16.37 -3.63
CA SER A 88 -11.58 17.60 -3.01
C SER A 88 -12.01 18.84 -3.78
N GLY A 89 -12.15 19.95 -3.06
CA GLY A 89 -12.28 21.28 -3.65
C GLY A 89 -10.93 21.76 -4.18
N SER A 90 -10.92 22.37 -5.36
CA SER A 90 -9.79 23.10 -5.93
C SER A 90 -9.76 24.56 -5.45
N ARG A 91 -8.70 25.29 -5.81
CA ARG A 91 -8.55 26.73 -5.47
C ARG A 91 -9.70 27.61 -5.97
N ASP A 92 -10.32 27.23 -7.09
CA ASP A 92 -11.46 27.89 -7.72
C ASP A 92 -12.82 27.33 -7.24
N LEU A 93 -12.83 26.65 -6.09
CA LEU A 93 -14.02 26.08 -5.44
C LEU A 93 -14.77 25.07 -6.33
N GLN A 94 -14.07 24.42 -7.26
CA GLN A 94 -14.63 23.34 -8.06
C GLN A 94 -14.40 22.01 -7.37
N MET A 95 -15.43 21.16 -7.37
CA MET A 95 -15.32 19.80 -6.84
C MET A 95 -14.62 18.92 -7.88
N VAL A 96 -13.50 18.32 -7.49
CA VAL A 96 -12.70 17.43 -8.34
C VAL A 96 -12.61 16.06 -7.69
N LYS A 97 -12.97 15.01 -8.44
CA LYS A 97 -12.75 13.62 -8.04
C LYS A 97 -11.41 13.16 -8.62
N ILE A 98 -10.49 12.79 -7.74
CA ILE A 98 -9.12 12.40 -8.10
C ILE A 98 -8.89 10.97 -7.63
N GLY A 99 -8.49 10.11 -8.56
CA GLY A 99 -8.00 8.77 -8.28
C GLY A 99 -6.47 8.77 -8.28
N LEU A 100 -5.87 8.25 -7.21
CA LEU A 100 -4.43 8.11 -7.06
C LEU A 100 -4.07 6.63 -6.97
N ARG A 101 -3.06 6.21 -7.73
CA ARG A 101 -2.40 4.92 -7.58
C ARG A 101 -1.07 5.14 -6.87
N VAL A 102 -0.89 4.41 -5.78
CA VAL A 102 0.32 4.47 -4.98
C VAL A 102 0.92 3.07 -4.88
N LEU A 103 2.21 2.94 -5.20
CA LEU A 103 2.99 1.74 -4.95
C LEU A 103 3.66 1.87 -3.58
N THR A 104 3.27 1.00 -2.66
CA THR A 104 3.73 1.01 -1.28
C THR A 104 4.44 -0.29 -0.93
N ARG A 105 5.53 -0.18 -0.18
CA ARG A 105 6.18 -1.32 0.48
C ARG A 105 6.51 -0.95 1.93
N PRO A 106 6.41 -1.89 2.88
CA PRO A 106 6.83 -1.64 4.24
C PRO A 106 8.36 -1.66 4.31
N GLU A 107 8.96 -0.89 5.22
CA GLU A 107 10.41 -0.94 5.43
C GLU A 107 10.78 -2.25 6.14
N PRO A 108 11.63 -3.12 5.55
CA PRO A 108 11.89 -4.45 6.09
C PRO A 108 12.47 -4.44 7.51
N ASP A 109 13.30 -3.45 7.85
CA ASP A 109 13.97 -3.36 9.14
C ASP A 109 13.04 -2.89 10.27
N GLN A 110 11.93 -2.23 9.94
CA GLN A 110 10.99 -1.63 10.89
C GLN A 110 9.66 -2.40 10.99
N LEU A 111 9.58 -3.61 10.42
CA LEU A 111 8.39 -4.48 10.52
C LEU A 111 7.89 -4.70 11.96
N PRO A 112 8.75 -4.86 13.00
CA PRO A 112 8.28 -5.00 14.38
C PRO A 112 7.53 -3.75 14.86
N THR A 113 8.03 -2.57 14.52
CA THR A 113 7.41 -1.27 14.85
C THR A 113 6.07 -1.09 14.12
N ILE A 114 6.02 -1.44 12.83
CA ILE A 114 4.80 -1.41 12.01
C ILE A 114 3.73 -2.34 12.59
N TYR A 115 4.09 -3.57 12.95
CA TYR A 115 3.15 -4.51 13.55
C TYR A 115 2.61 -4.03 14.90
N ARG A 116 3.44 -3.42 15.73
CA ARG A 116 3.00 -2.87 17.04
C ARG A 116 2.06 -1.67 16.89
N THR A 117 2.30 -0.78 15.93
CA THR A 117 1.55 0.47 15.80
C THR A 117 0.32 0.33 14.90
N LEU A 118 0.46 -0.32 13.75
CA LEU A 118 -0.55 -0.40 12.68
C LEU A 118 -1.17 -1.79 12.56
N GLY A 119 -0.43 -2.84 12.91
CA GLY A 119 -0.83 -4.24 12.77
C GLY A 119 -0.52 -4.83 11.39
N GLU A 120 -1.16 -5.95 11.07
CA GLU A 120 -0.99 -6.64 9.78
C GLU A 120 -1.58 -5.81 8.61
N ASN A 121 -2.71 -5.13 8.84
CA ASN A 121 -3.41 -4.31 7.85
C ASN A 121 -2.92 -2.86 7.82
N TYR A 122 -1.60 -2.64 7.83
CA TYR A 122 -1.01 -1.31 7.86
C TYR A 122 -1.42 -0.44 6.66
N ASN A 123 -1.50 -1.03 5.46
CA ASN A 123 -1.87 -0.32 4.23
C ASN A 123 -3.28 0.28 4.31
N GLU A 124 -4.28 -0.52 4.69
CA GLU A 124 -5.69 -0.07 4.71
C GLU A 124 -5.98 0.91 5.84
N ARG A 125 -5.23 0.81 6.94
CA ARG A 125 -5.48 1.61 8.14
C ARG A 125 -5.00 3.05 8.01
N VAL A 126 -3.82 3.28 7.42
CA VAL A 126 -3.17 4.60 7.44
C VAL A 126 -3.11 5.27 6.07
N LEU A 127 -2.94 4.51 4.98
CA LEU A 127 -2.73 5.09 3.65
C LEU A 127 -3.91 5.94 3.18
N PRO A 128 -5.19 5.51 3.31
CA PRO A 128 -6.31 6.32 2.85
C PRO A 128 -6.36 7.68 3.55
N SER A 129 -6.08 7.73 4.85
CA SER A 129 -6.08 8.97 5.64
C SER A 129 -5.00 9.94 5.17
N ILE A 130 -3.75 9.49 5.06
CA ILE A 130 -2.64 10.37 4.64
C ILE A 130 -2.85 10.83 3.19
N ILE A 131 -3.32 9.94 2.31
CA ILE A 131 -3.60 10.26 0.91
C ILE A 131 -4.73 11.28 0.80
N HIS A 132 -5.84 11.10 1.51
CA HIS A 132 -6.95 12.05 1.48
C HIS A 132 -6.55 13.43 1.99
N GLU A 133 -5.76 13.49 3.06
CA GLU A 133 -5.28 14.75 3.61
C GLU A 133 -4.31 15.45 2.63
N THR A 134 -3.31 14.72 2.13
CA THR A 134 -2.32 15.27 1.18
C THR A 134 -2.98 15.71 -0.13
N LEU A 135 -3.96 14.95 -0.63
CA LEU A 135 -4.71 15.33 -1.83
C LEU A 135 -5.49 16.62 -1.58
N LYS A 136 -6.18 16.75 -0.44
CA LYS A 136 -6.90 18.00 -0.10
C LYS A 136 -5.96 19.20 -0.02
N ASP A 137 -4.82 19.03 0.64
CA ASP A 137 -3.83 20.09 0.82
C ASP A 137 -3.23 20.58 -0.51
N VAL A 138 -2.87 19.66 -1.40
CA VAL A 138 -2.28 20.01 -2.70
C VAL A 138 -3.34 20.56 -3.65
N VAL A 139 -4.49 19.91 -3.76
CA VAL A 139 -5.53 20.27 -4.73
C VAL A 139 -6.10 21.65 -4.45
N ALA A 140 -6.23 22.03 -3.17
CA ALA A 140 -6.68 23.37 -2.77
C ALA A 140 -5.74 24.50 -3.24
N GLN A 141 -4.47 24.21 -3.57
CA GLN A 141 -3.50 25.22 -4.02
C GLN A 141 -3.55 25.47 -5.54
N TYR A 142 -4.12 24.54 -6.31
CA TYR A 142 -4.18 24.60 -7.77
C TYR A 142 -5.61 24.85 -8.28
N ASN A 143 -5.71 25.58 -9.39
CA ASN A 143 -6.98 25.72 -10.11
C ASN A 143 -7.29 24.42 -10.88
N ALA A 144 -8.57 24.15 -11.11
CA ALA A 144 -9.03 22.97 -11.85
C ALA A 144 -8.35 22.81 -13.23
N SER A 145 -8.18 23.90 -13.99
CA SER A 145 -7.51 23.88 -15.29
C SER A 145 -6.02 23.50 -15.24
N LYS A 146 -5.33 23.86 -14.15
CA LYS A 146 -3.91 23.52 -13.94
C LYS A 146 -3.73 22.04 -13.58
N LEU A 147 -4.71 21.43 -12.91
CA LEU A 147 -4.66 20.00 -12.58
C LEU A 147 -4.65 19.12 -13.84
N ILE A 148 -5.31 19.56 -14.92
CA ILE A 148 -5.29 18.87 -16.22
C ILE A 148 -3.96 19.12 -16.94
N THR A 149 -3.62 20.40 -17.12
CA THR A 149 -2.48 20.81 -17.97
C THR A 149 -1.12 20.49 -17.34
N GLN A 150 -1.00 20.61 -16.01
CA GLN A 150 0.25 20.44 -15.26
C GLN A 150 0.24 19.20 -14.36
N ARG A 151 -0.52 18.16 -14.74
CA ARG A 151 -0.66 16.91 -13.96
C ARG A 151 0.67 16.30 -13.50
N LYS A 152 1.71 16.35 -14.34
CA LYS A 152 3.06 15.83 -13.99
C LYS A 152 3.69 16.58 -12.81
N VAL A 153 3.56 17.91 -12.78
CA VAL A 153 4.11 18.75 -11.70
C VAL A 153 3.35 18.47 -10.41
N VAL A 154 2.02 18.42 -10.48
CA VAL A 154 1.15 18.12 -9.33
C VAL A 154 1.43 16.73 -8.78
N SER A 155 1.59 15.71 -9.64
CA SER A 155 1.92 14.34 -9.21
C SER A 155 3.25 14.26 -8.47
N ARG A 156 4.26 15.04 -8.89
CA ARG A 156 5.56 15.10 -8.22
C ARG A 156 5.45 15.78 -6.85
N GLU A 157 4.65 16.84 -6.74
CA GLU A 157 4.41 17.53 -5.47
C GLU A 157 3.69 16.61 -4.46
N ILE A 158 2.62 15.94 -4.92
CA ILE A 158 1.89 14.94 -4.13
C ILE A 158 2.84 13.84 -3.66
N ARG A 159 3.71 13.32 -4.55
CA ARG A 159 4.70 12.29 -4.20
C ARG A 159 5.64 12.75 -3.09
N LYS A 160 6.17 13.97 -3.18
CA LYS A 160 7.12 14.51 -2.20
C LYS A 160 6.49 14.55 -0.80
N ILE A 161 5.30 15.13 -0.70
CA ILE A 161 4.59 15.27 0.59
C ILE A 161 4.17 13.90 1.13
N LEU A 162 3.69 13.00 0.27
CA LEU A 162 3.32 11.65 0.67
C LEU A 162 4.51 10.83 1.18
N ILE A 163 5.68 10.94 0.56
CA ILE A 163 6.90 10.24 1.02
C ILE A 163 7.27 10.69 2.43
N GLU A 164 7.26 12.00 2.68
CA GLU A 164 7.58 12.56 4.00
C GLU A 164 6.60 12.09 5.07
N ARG A 165 5.29 12.09 4.77
CA ARG A 165 4.28 11.61 5.72
C ARG A 165 4.31 10.09 5.93
N ALA A 166 4.53 9.31 4.88
CA ALA A 166 4.61 7.86 4.96
C ALA A 166 5.85 7.36 5.71
N ALA A 167 6.96 8.12 5.63
CA ALA A 167 8.19 7.82 6.36
C ALA A 167 7.98 7.80 7.89
N ASN A 168 7.09 8.66 8.42
CA ASN A 168 6.74 8.68 9.84
C ASN A 168 6.07 7.38 10.31
N PHE A 169 5.50 6.60 9.39
CA PHE A 169 4.87 5.31 9.66
C PHE A 169 5.73 4.12 9.19
N ASN A 170 6.99 4.36 8.83
CA ASN A 170 7.93 3.36 8.30
C ASN A 170 7.42 2.66 7.02
N ILE A 171 6.64 3.37 6.21
CA ILE A 171 6.15 2.90 4.91
C ILE A 171 6.91 3.64 3.80
N SER A 172 7.49 2.87 2.89
CA SER A 172 8.21 3.39 1.71
C SER A 172 7.26 3.45 0.50
N LEU A 173 7.29 4.57 -0.21
CA LEU A 173 6.49 4.79 -1.42
C LEU A 173 7.41 4.75 -2.66
N ASP A 174 7.25 3.73 -3.49
CA ASP A 174 8.08 3.56 -4.68
C ASP A 174 7.61 4.44 -5.82
N ASP A 175 6.29 4.57 -6.02
CA ASP A 175 5.70 5.44 -7.04
C ASP A 175 4.31 5.97 -6.67
N VAL A 176 4.01 7.18 -7.16
CA VAL A 176 2.73 7.85 -6.95
C VAL A 176 2.30 8.46 -8.27
N SER A 177 1.17 8.02 -8.79
CA SER A 177 0.61 8.52 -10.03
C SER A 177 -0.88 8.81 -9.87
N ILE A 178 -1.31 9.96 -10.38
CA ILE A 178 -2.74 10.22 -10.58
C ILE A 178 -3.20 9.24 -11.65
N THR A 179 -4.31 8.53 -11.44
CA THR A 179 -4.92 7.58 -12.39
C THR A 179 -6.04 8.26 -13.17
N ASN A 180 -7.03 8.79 -12.47
CA ASN A 180 -8.18 9.46 -13.05
C ASN A 180 -8.40 10.83 -12.40
N LEU A 181 -8.93 11.77 -13.18
CA LEU A 181 -9.27 13.10 -12.72
C LEU A 181 -10.57 13.52 -13.40
N THR A 182 -11.63 13.68 -12.61
CA THR A 182 -12.97 13.96 -13.08
C THR A 182 -13.51 15.23 -12.42
N PHE A 183 -14.08 16.10 -13.22
CA PHE A 183 -14.71 17.35 -12.77
C PHE A 183 -16.23 17.23 -12.77
N GLY A 184 -16.89 18.17 -12.09
CA GLY A 184 -18.34 18.34 -12.22
C GLY A 184 -18.78 18.50 -13.67
N LYS A 185 -19.98 18.00 -13.99
CA LYS A 185 -20.50 17.97 -15.37
C LYS A 185 -20.61 19.38 -15.96
N GLU A 186 -20.99 20.37 -15.15
CA GLU A 186 -21.12 21.77 -15.58
C GLU A 186 -19.77 22.35 -16.03
N PHE A 187 -18.69 22.05 -15.29
CA PHE A 187 -17.35 22.54 -15.61
C PHE A 187 -16.85 21.93 -16.93
N THR A 188 -16.99 20.62 -17.11
CA THR A 188 -16.58 19.94 -18.35
C THR A 188 -17.33 20.51 -19.55
N THR A 189 -18.65 20.70 -19.44
CA THR A 189 -19.49 21.28 -20.49
C THR A 189 -19.05 22.71 -20.83
N ALA A 190 -18.73 23.52 -19.81
CA ALA A 190 -18.26 24.89 -20.00
C ALA A 190 -16.88 24.97 -20.67
N ILE A 191 -15.98 24.04 -20.37
CA ILE A 191 -14.66 23.95 -21.02
C ILE A 191 -14.80 23.51 -22.48
N GLU A 192 -15.63 22.50 -22.76
CA GLU A 192 -15.91 22.05 -24.12
C GLU A 192 -16.52 23.19 -24.95
N ALA A 193 -17.51 23.91 -24.42
CA ALA A 193 -18.09 25.07 -25.09
C ALA A 193 -17.06 26.18 -25.38
N LYS A 194 -16.15 26.46 -24.44
CA LYS A 194 -15.05 27.41 -24.65
C LYS A 194 -14.07 26.93 -25.73
N GLN A 195 -13.77 25.63 -25.79
CA GLN A 195 -12.90 25.07 -26.82
C GLN A 195 -13.53 25.15 -28.21
N ILE A 196 -14.84 24.86 -28.31
CA ILE A 196 -15.59 25.00 -29.57
C ILE A 196 -15.58 26.45 -30.03
N ALA A 197 -15.93 27.40 -29.15
CA ALA A 197 -15.94 28.82 -29.49
C ALA A 197 -14.54 29.35 -29.89
N ALA A 198 -13.48 28.89 -29.22
CA ALA A 198 -12.11 29.25 -29.58
C ALA A 198 -11.72 28.70 -30.96
N GLN A 199 -12.09 27.46 -31.26
CA GLN A 199 -11.83 26.84 -32.56
C GLN A 199 -12.63 27.51 -33.68
N GLU A 200 -13.89 27.89 -33.44
CA GLU A 200 -14.70 28.65 -34.39
C GLU A 200 -14.11 30.03 -34.68
N ALA A 201 -13.64 30.73 -33.65
CA ALA A 201 -12.97 32.02 -33.81
C ALA A 201 -11.67 31.90 -34.62
N GLU A 202 -10.88 30.84 -34.42
CA GLU A 202 -9.66 30.58 -35.18
C GLU A 202 -9.96 30.26 -36.66
N ARG A 203 -10.98 29.44 -36.91
CA ARG A 203 -11.46 29.18 -38.28
C ARG A 203 -11.95 30.44 -38.99
N ALA A 204 -12.73 31.27 -38.29
CA ALA A 204 -13.24 32.53 -38.86
C ALA A 204 -12.09 33.47 -39.24
N LYS A 205 -11.04 33.56 -38.42
CA LYS A 205 -9.83 34.34 -38.75
C LYS A 205 -9.13 33.81 -40.00
N PHE A 206 -8.93 32.50 -40.11
CA PHE A 206 -8.30 31.89 -41.27
C PHE A 206 -9.09 32.11 -42.57
N VAL A 207 -10.43 32.04 -42.51
CA VAL A 207 -11.29 32.33 -43.66
C VAL A 207 -11.19 33.80 -44.07
N MET A 208 -11.20 34.73 -43.10
CA MET A 208 -11.07 36.16 -43.39
C MET A 208 -9.70 36.51 -43.97
N GLU A 209 -8.61 35.93 -43.46
CA GLU A 209 -7.26 36.12 -43.98
C GLU A 209 -7.15 35.59 -45.42
N ALA A 210 -7.69 34.39 -45.68
CA ALA A 210 -7.74 33.84 -47.04
C ALA A 210 -8.57 34.71 -48.01
N GLU A 211 -9.63 35.38 -47.55
CA GLU A 211 -10.37 36.34 -48.37
C GLU A 211 -9.58 37.63 -48.63
N GLN A 212 -8.83 38.12 -47.63
CA GLN A 212 -7.98 39.31 -47.78
C GLN A 212 -6.81 39.05 -48.73
N ASP A 213 -6.15 37.90 -48.62
CA ASP A 213 -5.07 37.50 -49.52
C ASP A 213 -5.54 37.42 -50.97
N LYS A 214 -6.72 36.82 -51.21
CA LYS A 214 -7.33 36.77 -52.55
C LYS A 214 -7.56 38.17 -53.12
N LYS A 215 -8.06 39.11 -52.32
CA LYS A 215 -8.26 40.51 -52.75
C LYS A 215 -6.94 41.24 -52.99
N GLY A 216 -5.90 40.98 -52.19
CA GLY A 216 -4.58 41.58 -52.33
C GLY A 216 -3.83 41.14 -53.60
N VAL A 217 -4.01 39.88 -54.03
CA VAL A 217 -3.42 39.37 -55.28
C VAL A 217 -4.02 40.07 -56.51
N VAL A 218 -5.33 40.33 -56.51
CA VAL A 218 -6.02 40.97 -57.65
C VAL A 218 -5.59 42.43 -57.85
N ILE A 219 -5.23 43.16 -56.79
CA ILE A 219 -4.80 44.57 -56.89
C ILE A 219 -3.33 44.70 -57.33
N ARG A 220 -2.53 43.65 -57.16
CA ARG A 220 -1.10 43.62 -57.51
C ARG A 220 -0.82 43.09 -58.92
N ALA A 221 -1.81 42.52 -59.60
CA ALA A 221 -1.74 42.04 -60.98
C ALA A 221 -2.24 43.10 -61.96
#